data_AF-A0A6P0TKV8-F1
#
_entry.id   AF-A0A6P0TKV8-F1
#
_cell.length_a   1.000
_cell.length_b   1.000
_cell.length_c   1.000
_cell.angle_alpha   90.00
_cell.angle_beta   90.00
_cell.angle_gamma   90.00
#
_symmetry.space_group_name_H-M   'P 1'
#
loop_
_entity.id
_entity.type
_entity.pdbx_description
1 polymer ?
#
loop_
_entity_poly.entity_id
_entity_poly.type
_entity_poly.pdbx_seq_one_letter_code
_entity_poly.pdbx_strand_id
1 'polypeptide(L)'
;MTYTHRLATPEDSKAIAPLWAEFATERATIDPSMKLKPNFDYEKYVSHQLNKPLSYCYILEAQTNNQTQIVGCIFIYFYDEAPPPNLPAEFLEEHELENPFSPRRIGSVLGMYVQPEHRQPENIQLLANTAIQKAQEMEVSDIDLLIAADQKGMQALLKRSGFTPTAVQFSKHYKISPNNNSPSLHPPHPELDVPEPPLPGAIPLRDPKTNELVYNNQDKPVFIYPITDRNGKLIKTSKNLPIYPTPLRDPQTQNWIFDTNGELVVSPILQDDSGQIFEHQGMVQFHPPSYKMQAGKLVLERNDSGNYLFRDVERDSQGNIVLSPEGLPIFQQNSLN
;
A
#
# COMPACT_ATOMS: atom_id res chain seq x y z
N MET A 1 31.32 -4.47 38.17
CA MET A 1 30.43 -4.40 37.00
C MET A 1 30.27 -5.81 36.47
N THR A 2 29.04 -6.28 36.34
CA THR A 2 28.74 -7.65 35.90
C THR A 2 28.05 -7.58 34.56
N TYR A 3 28.35 -8.51 33.65
CA TYR A 3 27.74 -8.57 32.33
C TYR A 3 26.87 -9.81 32.20
N THR A 4 25.67 -9.64 31.65
CA THR A 4 24.73 -10.72 31.33
C THR A 4 24.26 -10.57 29.88
N HIS A 5 23.69 -11.64 29.33
CA HIS A 5 23.03 -11.58 28.04
C HIS A 5 21.63 -12.19 28.15
N ARG A 6 20.74 -11.74 27.28
CA ARG A 6 19.41 -12.32 27.11
C ARG A 6 18.91 -12.06 25.70
N LEU A 7 17.86 -12.79 25.32
CA LEU A 7 17.11 -12.47 24.12
C LEU A 7 16.38 -11.12 24.32
N ALA A 8 16.43 -10.27 23.31
CA ALA A 8 15.70 -9.02 23.28
C ALA A 8 14.20 -9.25 23.08
N THR A 9 13.43 -8.33 23.61
CA THR A 9 11.97 -8.24 23.49
C THR A 9 11.62 -6.99 22.66
N PRO A 10 10.42 -6.90 22.07
CA PRO A 10 10.00 -5.70 21.33
C PRO A 10 10.16 -4.39 22.11
N GLU A 11 10.01 -4.43 23.44
CA GLU A 11 10.17 -3.30 24.35
C GLU A 11 11.61 -2.76 24.40
N ASP A 12 12.60 -3.57 24.06
CA ASP A 12 14.01 -3.18 24.06
C ASP A 12 14.39 -2.32 22.83
N SER A 13 13.49 -2.19 21.84
CA SER A 13 13.75 -1.51 20.56
C SER A 13 14.31 -0.09 20.73
N LYS A 14 13.73 0.69 21.63
CA LYS A 14 14.17 2.07 21.93
C LYS A 14 15.58 2.13 22.51
N ALA A 15 15.98 1.14 23.32
CA ALA A 15 17.32 1.08 23.92
C ALA A 15 18.38 0.54 22.94
N ILE A 16 17.99 -0.32 22.00
CA ILE A 16 18.87 -0.90 20.99
C ILE A 16 19.08 0.06 19.80
N ALA A 17 18.07 0.87 19.45
CA ALA A 17 18.14 1.75 18.28
C ALA A 17 19.37 2.68 18.24
N PRO A 18 19.79 3.33 19.35
CA PRO A 18 21.03 4.11 19.38
C PRO A 18 22.28 3.27 19.09
N LEU A 19 22.35 2.04 19.63
CA LEU A 19 23.46 1.11 19.36
C LEU A 19 23.55 0.77 17.87
N TRP A 20 22.40 0.57 17.24
CA TRP A 20 22.34 0.26 15.81
C TRP A 20 22.68 1.45 14.91
N ALA A 21 22.32 2.66 15.34
CA ALA A 21 22.72 3.89 14.67
C ALA A 21 24.25 4.11 14.72
N GLU A 22 24.87 3.85 15.87
CA GLU A 22 26.33 3.91 16.02
C GLU A 22 27.02 2.82 15.18
N PHE A 23 26.49 1.60 15.16
CA PHE A 23 26.97 0.54 14.27
C PHE A 23 26.98 0.99 12.80
N ALA A 24 25.87 1.56 12.32
CA ALA A 24 25.75 2.03 10.95
C ALA A 24 26.74 3.18 10.65
N THR A 25 26.97 4.06 11.62
CA THR A 25 27.92 5.18 11.53
C THR A 25 29.37 4.69 11.45
N GLU A 26 29.77 3.75 12.30
CA GLU A 26 31.10 3.12 12.22
C GLU A 26 31.28 2.40 10.87
N ARG A 27 30.26 1.67 10.40
CA ARG A 27 30.31 0.97 9.10
C ARG A 27 30.48 1.92 7.92
N ALA A 28 29.75 3.03 7.89
CA ALA A 28 29.84 4.06 6.85
C ALA A 28 31.21 4.77 6.82
N THR A 29 31.89 4.83 7.96
CA THR A 29 33.26 5.38 8.05
C THR A 29 34.29 4.43 7.42
N ILE A 30 34.09 3.11 7.59
CA ILE A 30 34.97 2.07 7.02
C ILE A 30 34.75 1.91 5.52
N ASP A 31 33.51 2.02 5.05
CA ASP A 31 33.16 1.91 3.62
C ASP A 31 32.43 3.17 3.15
N PRO A 32 33.17 4.14 2.56
CA PRO A 32 32.59 5.41 2.10
C PRO A 32 31.53 5.29 1.00
N SER A 33 31.37 4.10 0.39
CA SER A 33 30.28 3.85 -0.55
C SER A 33 28.93 3.65 0.15
N MET A 34 28.94 3.24 1.42
CA MET A 34 27.76 3.06 2.26
C MET A 34 27.37 4.39 2.91
N LYS A 35 26.53 5.17 2.24
CA LYS A 35 26.02 6.44 2.78
C LYS A 35 24.75 6.19 3.60
N LEU A 36 24.72 6.74 4.81
CA LEU A 36 23.52 6.70 5.65
C LEU A 36 22.41 7.54 5.04
N LYS A 37 21.18 7.01 5.08
CA LYS A 37 19.98 7.75 4.69
C LYS A 37 19.71 8.84 5.73
N PRO A 38 19.51 10.11 5.32
CA PRO A 38 19.07 11.14 6.25
C PRO A 38 17.75 10.74 6.93
N ASN A 39 17.64 10.99 8.23
CA ASN A 39 16.43 10.72 9.01
C ASN A 39 15.96 9.25 8.96
N PHE A 40 16.89 8.29 8.92
CA PHE A 40 16.53 6.88 9.03
C PHE A 40 15.94 6.57 10.42
N ASP A 41 14.78 5.92 10.44
CA ASP A 41 14.07 5.55 11.67
C ASP A 41 14.60 4.22 12.22
N TYR A 42 15.63 4.32 13.06
CA TYR A 42 16.28 3.16 13.67
C TYR A 42 15.39 2.43 14.67
N GLU A 43 14.50 3.13 15.38
CA GLU A 43 13.58 2.50 16.33
C GLU A 43 12.58 1.61 15.59
N LYS A 44 11.97 2.14 14.52
CA LYS A 44 11.08 1.34 13.67
C LYS A 44 11.80 0.18 13.00
N TYR A 45 13.03 0.39 12.54
CA TYR A 45 13.84 -0.68 11.94
C TYR A 45 14.13 -1.80 12.95
N VAL A 46 14.61 -1.46 14.14
CA VAL A 46 14.91 -2.44 15.19
C VAL A 46 13.63 -3.16 15.61
N SER A 47 12.54 -2.44 15.85
CA SER A 47 11.24 -3.04 16.15
C SER A 47 10.80 -4.02 15.06
N HIS A 48 11.04 -3.69 13.78
CA HIS A 48 10.76 -4.61 12.68
C HIS A 48 11.63 -5.87 12.75
N GLN A 49 12.94 -5.75 13.00
CA GLN A 49 13.82 -6.92 13.13
C GLN A 49 13.45 -7.82 14.31
N LEU A 50 13.10 -7.24 15.46
CA LEU A 50 12.71 -8.00 16.66
C LEU A 50 11.41 -8.80 16.49
N ASN A 51 10.52 -8.34 15.60
CA ASN A 51 9.27 -9.04 15.28
C ASN A 51 9.40 -9.95 14.04
N LYS A 52 10.55 -9.95 13.35
CA LYS A 52 10.74 -10.71 12.13
C LYS A 52 10.92 -12.20 12.48
N PRO A 53 10.11 -13.11 11.90
CA PRO A 53 10.28 -14.55 12.12
C PRO A 53 11.70 -15.01 11.77
N LEU A 54 12.20 -15.98 12.52
CA LEU A 54 13.56 -16.53 12.37
C LEU A 54 14.69 -15.50 12.50
N SER A 55 14.41 -14.29 13.00
CA SER A 55 15.41 -13.33 13.42
C SER A 55 15.42 -13.19 14.94
N TYR A 56 16.61 -13.12 15.51
CA TYR A 56 16.83 -13.06 16.95
C TYR A 56 17.85 -11.97 17.25
N CYS A 57 17.60 -11.20 18.30
CA CYS A 57 18.56 -10.23 18.82
C CYS A 57 18.95 -10.64 20.23
N TYR A 58 20.23 -10.90 20.48
CA TYR A 58 20.74 -11.05 21.83
C TYR A 58 21.37 -9.74 22.27
N ILE A 59 21.00 -9.26 23.45
CA ILE A 59 21.54 -8.05 24.04
C ILE A 59 22.58 -8.37 25.10
N LEU A 60 23.54 -7.47 25.25
CA LEU A 60 24.51 -7.44 26.33
C LEU A 60 24.08 -6.39 27.34
N GLU A 61 23.87 -6.83 28.57
CA GLU A 61 23.45 -5.99 29.68
C GLU A 61 24.62 -5.81 30.65
N ALA A 62 24.88 -4.56 31.03
CA ALA A 62 25.85 -4.23 32.06
C ALA A 62 25.13 -3.82 33.35
N GLN A 63 25.56 -4.41 34.46
CA GLN A 63 25.03 -4.11 35.78
C GLN A 63 26.02 -3.27 36.59
N THR A 64 25.57 -2.08 36.97
CA THR A 64 26.29 -1.14 37.84
C THR A 64 25.33 -0.57 38.87
N ASN A 65 25.65 -0.69 40.17
CA ASN A 65 24.86 -0.12 41.28
C ASN A 65 23.34 -0.45 41.20
N ASN A 66 23.00 -1.72 40.94
CA ASN A 66 21.63 -2.23 40.76
C ASN A 66 20.84 -1.64 39.56
N GLN A 67 21.50 -0.91 38.67
CA GLN A 67 20.93 -0.50 37.38
C GLN A 67 21.45 -1.44 36.28
N THR A 68 20.54 -1.87 35.43
CA THR A 68 20.85 -2.69 34.24
C THR A 68 20.71 -1.82 33.00
N GLN A 69 21.76 -1.77 32.19
CA GLN A 69 21.80 -1.00 30.95
C GLN A 69 22.16 -1.91 29.78
N ILE A 70 21.47 -1.76 28.66
CA ILE A 70 21.82 -2.42 27.40
C ILE A 70 22.99 -1.67 26.78
N VAL A 71 24.11 -2.38 26.59
CA VAL A 71 25.39 -1.81 26.13
C VAL A 71 25.91 -2.46 24.85
N GLY A 72 25.22 -3.49 24.37
CA GLY A 72 25.55 -4.17 23.12
C GLY A 72 24.41 -5.06 22.63
N CYS A 73 24.50 -5.47 21.37
CA CYS A 73 23.54 -6.37 20.74
C CYS A 73 24.19 -7.13 19.58
N ILE A 74 23.63 -8.30 19.26
CA ILE A 74 23.91 -9.07 18.05
C ILE A 74 22.59 -9.50 17.42
N PHE A 75 22.39 -9.16 16.15
CA PHE A 75 21.25 -9.63 15.36
C PHE A 75 21.69 -10.81 14.50
N ILE A 76 20.98 -11.91 14.65
CA ILE A 76 21.15 -13.12 13.85
C ILE A 76 19.83 -13.49 13.17
N TYR A 77 19.92 -14.21 12.06
CA TYR A 77 18.76 -14.72 11.36
C TYR A 77 19.06 -16.05 10.69
N PHE A 78 18.00 -16.80 10.43
CA PHE A 78 18.07 -18.15 9.88
C PHE A 78 17.17 -18.28 8.66
N TYR A 79 17.61 -19.06 7.68
CA TYR A 79 16.82 -19.41 6.52
C TYR A 79 17.27 -20.76 5.93
N ASP A 80 16.35 -21.43 5.26
CA ASP A 80 16.64 -22.60 4.44
C ASP A 80 16.83 -22.14 2.99
N GLU A 81 17.89 -22.59 2.32
CA GLU A 81 18.05 -22.41 0.87
C GLU A 81 17.13 -23.36 0.08
N ALA A 82 16.65 -24.41 0.75
CA ALA A 82 15.69 -25.36 0.19
C ALA A 82 14.30 -24.70 0.09
N PRO A 83 13.55 -25.00 -0.99
CA PRO A 83 12.18 -24.54 -1.10
C PRO A 83 11.30 -25.19 -0.01
N PRO A 84 10.18 -24.57 0.38
CA PRO A 84 9.21 -25.19 1.27
C PRO A 84 8.73 -26.55 0.71
N PRO A 85 8.44 -27.55 1.57
CA PRO A 85 8.10 -28.91 1.11
C PRO A 85 6.81 -28.98 0.29
N ASN A 86 5.95 -27.96 0.35
CA ASN A 86 4.67 -27.89 -0.35
C ASN A 86 4.70 -26.92 -1.54
N LEU A 87 5.89 -26.56 -2.04
CA LEU A 87 6.00 -25.68 -3.20
C LEU A 87 5.45 -26.40 -4.46
N PRO A 88 4.60 -25.75 -5.28
CA PRO A 88 4.08 -26.35 -6.51
C PRO A 88 5.20 -26.78 -7.47
N ALA A 89 4.97 -27.83 -8.26
CA ALA A 89 5.97 -28.46 -9.12
C ALA A 89 6.64 -27.50 -10.11
N GLU A 90 5.88 -26.57 -10.69
CA GLU A 90 6.38 -25.56 -11.62
C GLU A 90 7.47 -24.66 -10.99
N PHE A 91 7.30 -24.27 -9.72
CA PHE A 91 8.29 -23.46 -9.00
C PHE A 91 9.46 -24.30 -8.45
N LEU A 92 9.25 -25.59 -8.22
CA LEU A 92 10.34 -26.51 -7.88
C LEU A 92 11.29 -26.68 -9.07
N GLU A 93 10.76 -26.85 -10.29
CA GLU A 93 11.59 -26.94 -11.50
C GLU A 93 12.39 -25.66 -11.74
N GLU A 94 11.79 -24.48 -11.53
CA GLU A 94 12.49 -23.19 -11.61
C GLU A 94 13.61 -23.09 -10.57
N HIS A 95 13.36 -23.48 -9.32
CA HIS A 95 14.38 -23.46 -8.26
C HIS A 95 15.60 -24.34 -8.59
N GLU A 96 15.37 -25.55 -9.12
CA GLU A 96 16.44 -26.46 -9.54
C GLU A 96 17.26 -25.92 -10.73
N LEU A 97 16.67 -25.06 -11.57
CA LEU A 97 17.39 -24.39 -12.65
C LEU A 97 18.24 -23.21 -12.17
N GLU A 98 17.79 -22.49 -11.14
CA GLU A 98 18.46 -21.31 -10.61
C GLU A 98 19.60 -21.63 -9.65
N ASN A 99 19.60 -22.81 -9.02
CA ASN A 99 20.60 -23.19 -8.02
C ASN A 99 21.36 -24.48 -8.39
N PRO A 100 22.64 -24.41 -8.80
CA PRO A 100 23.44 -25.59 -9.11
C PRO A 100 24.00 -26.30 -7.86
N PHE A 101 23.77 -25.78 -6.65
CA PHE A 101 24.32 -26.30 -5.41
C PHE A 101 23.27 -26.99 -4.56
N SER A 102 23.69 -27.99 -3.76
CA SER A 102 22.82 -28.61 -2.77
C SER A 102 22.37 -27.56 -1.73
N PRO A 103 21.07 -27.45 -1.45
CA PRO A 103 20.57 -26.48 -0.49
C PRO A 103 21.13 -26.68 0.92
N ARG A 104 21.46 -25.58 1.58
CA ARG A 104 21.95 -25.53 2.96
C ARG A 104 20.91 -24.94 3.89
N ARG A 105 21.11 -25.14 5.20
CA ARG A 105 20.39 -24.42 6.26
C ARG A 105 21.35 -23.43 6.89
N ILE A 106 21.04 -22.14 6.78
CA ILE A 106 22.00 -21.08 7.05
C ILE A 106 21.62 -20.30 8.30
N GLY A 107 22.60 -20.12 9.18
CA GLY A 107 22.61 -19.03 10.16
C GLY A 107 23.45 -17.87 9.66
N SER A 108 23.00 -16.64 9.85
CA SER A 108 23.78 -15.46 9.48
C SER A 108 23.65 -14.35 10.51
N VAL A 109 24.63 -13.44 10.50
CA VAL A 109 24.72 -12.30 11.41
C VAL A 109 24.45 -11.04 10.62
N LEU A 110 23.38 -10.33 10.96
CA LEU A 110 23.08 -9.02 10.40
C LEU A 110 24.09 -7.97 10.87
N GLY A 111 24.48 -8.05 12.14
CA GLY A 111 25.51 -7.21 12.72
C GLY A 111 25.61 -7.39 14.24
N MET A 112 26.74 -6.99 14.79
CA MET A 112 27.00 -6.95 16.22
C MET A 112 27.61 -5.60 16.58
N TYR A 113 27.11 -5.02 17.66
CA TYR A 113 27.64 -3.79 18.20
C TYR A 113 27.76 -3.89 19.72
N VAL A 114 28.87 -3.39 20.24
CA VAL A 114 29.08 -3.17 21.67
C VAL A 114 29.66 -1.78 21.82
N GLN A 115 29.17 -0.99 22.78
CA GLN A 115 29.68 0.34 23.05
C GLN A 115 31.20 0.27 23.35
N PRO A 116 32.01 1.23 22.86
CA PRO A 116 33.47 1.17 22.96
C PRO A 116 34.03 0.82 24.35
N GLU A 117 33.51 1.45 25.39
CA GLU A 117 33.87 1.26 26.79
C GLU A 117 33.57 -0.15 27.33
N HIS A 118 32.65 -0.88 26.69
CA HIS A 118 32.24 -2.23 27.06
C HIS A 118 32.83 -3.32 26.14
N ARG A 119 33.70 -2.96 25.17
CA ARG A 119 34.36 -3.89 24.22
C ARG A 119 35.49 -4.70 24.86
N GLN A 120 35.19 -5.41 25.93
CA GLN A 120 36.11 -6.39 26.52
C GLN A 120 36.01 -7.73 25.76
N PRO A 121 37.12 -8.47 25.58
CA PRO A 121 37.11 -9.75 24.85
C PRO A 121 36.05 -10.74 25.35
N GLU A 122 35.80 -10.77 26.66
CA GLU A 122 34.83 -11.65 27.31
C GLU A 122 33.40 -11.29 26.92
N ASN A 123 33.10 -10.01 26.82
CA ASN A 123 31.77 -9.50 26.44
C ASN A 123 31.45 -9.80 24.97
N ILE A 124 32.45 -9.62 24.10
CA ILE A 124 32.33 -9.97 22.67
C ILE A 124 32.16 -11.48 22.51
N GLN A 125 32.94 -12.28 23.25
CA GLN A 125 32.81 -13.73 23.28
C GLN A 125 31.43 -14.17 23.77
N LEU A 126 30.88 -13.52 24.79
CA LEU A 126 29.56 -13.85 25.33
C LEU A 126 28.48 -13.75 24.25
N LEU A 127 28.42 -12.63 23.52
CA LEU A 127 27.46 -12.46 22.41
C LEU A 127 27.71 -13.44 21.26
N ALA A 128 28.97 -13.58 20.82
CA ALA A 128 29.32 -14.46 19.71
C ALA A 128 29.01 -15.94 20.01
N ASN A 129 29.36 -16.43 21.20
CA ASN A 129 29.09 -17.81 21.61
C ASN A 129 27.58 -18.07 21.75
N THR A 130 26.81 -17.08 22.23
CA THR A 130 25.34 -17.19 22.30
C THR A 130 24.75 -17.36 20.90
N ALA A 131 25.23 -16.60 19.91
CA ALA A 131 24.81 -16.75 18.53
C ALA A 131 25.19 -18.11 17.94
N ILE A 132 26.40 -18.61 18.20
CA ILE A 132 26.85 -19.95 17.77
C ILE A 132 25.97 -21.03 18.41
N GLN A 133 25.68 -20.93 19.70
CA GLN A 133 24.80 -21.87 20.40
C GLN A 133 23.39 -21.86 19.80
N LYS A 134 22.84 -20.68 19.48
CA LYS A 134 21.54 -20.60 18.83
C LYS A 134 21.55 -21.23 17.43
N ALA A 135 22.64 -21.06 16.68
CA ALA A 135 22.80 -21.73 15.39
C ALA A 135 22.84 -23.26 15.51
N GLN A 136 23.50 -23.79 16.55
CA GLN A 136 23.49 -25.22 16.86
C GLN A 136 22.08 -25.72 17.24
N GLU A 137 21.34 -24.96 18.06
CA GLU A 137 19.94 -25.26 18.41
C GLU A 137 19.03 -25.30 17.18
N MET A 138 19.29 -24.42 16.21
CA MET A 138 18.54 -24.36 14.94
C MET A 138 19.00 -25.42 13.93
N GLU A 139 19.96 -26.28 14.27
CA GLU A 139 20.51 -27.34 13.42
C GLU A 139 20.93 -26.82 12.03
N VAL A 140 21.56 -25.64 11.99
CA VAL A 140 22.09 -25.10 10.74
C VAL A 140 23.26 -25.94 10.24
N SER A 141 23.39 -26.08 8.92
CA SER A 141 24.55 -26.72 8.32
C SER A 141 25.74 -25.77 8.30
N ASP A 142 25.49 -24.47 8.14
CA ASP A 142 26.53 -23.45 7.97
C ASP A 142 26.16 -22.14 8.68
N ILE A 143 27.19 -21.40 9.09
CA ILE A 143 27.07 -20.03 9.58
C ILE A 143 27.85 -19.11 8.64
N ASP A 144 27.13 -18.32 7.86
CA ASP A 144 27.70 -17.40 6.87
C ASP A 144 27.73 -15.97 7.42
N LEU A 145 28.92 -15.37 7.47
CA LEU A 145 29.11 -13.99 7.94
C LEU A 145 30.21 -13.25 7.18
N LEU A 146 30.04 -11.94 7.05
CA LEU A 146 31.00 -11.03 6.44
C LEU A 146 31.68 -10.18 7.52
N ILE A 147 33.00 -10.30 7.63
CA ILE A 147 33.82 -9.53 8.57
C ILE A 147 34.72 -8.58 7.79
N ALA A 148 34.73 -7.31 8.18
CA ALA A 148 35.59 -6.32 7.55
C ALA A 148 37.08 -6.68 7.74
N ALA A 149 37.89 -6.38 6.73
CA ALA A 149 39.27 -6.84 6.66
C ALA A 149 40.15 -6.33 7.82
N ASP A 150 39.80 -5.19 8.39
CA ASP A 150 40.45 -4.50 9.51
C ASP A 150 40.05 -5.04 10.90
N GLN A 151 38.95 -5.78 11.02
CA GLN A 151 38.47 -6.37 12.27
C GLN A 151 39.25 -7.64 12.68
N LYS A 152 40.57 -7.51 12.87
CA LYS A 152 41.49 -8.62 13.17
C LYS A 152 41.14 -9.40 14.44
N GLY A 153 40.65 -8.70 15.47
CA GLY A 153 40.21 -9.35 16.73
C GLY A 153 39.05 -10.32 16.50
N MET A 154 38.06 -9.91 15.70
CA MET A 154 36.91 -10.75 15.34
C MET A 154 37.34 -11.94 14.48
N GLN A 155 38.20 -11.70 13.47
CA GLN A 155 38.76 -12.78 12.64
C GLN A 155 39.49 -13.83 13.48
N ALA A 156 40.25 -13.41 14.51
CA ALA A 156 40.94 -14.33 15.41
C ALA A 156 39.96 -15.10 16.32
N LEU A 157 38.91 -14.44 16.83
CA LEU A 157 37.85 -15.07 17.61
C LEU A 157 37.14 -16.19 16.83
N LEU A 158 36.73 -15.88 15.60
CA LEU A 158 36.02 -16.80 14.72
C LEU A 158 36.88 -18.02 14.38
N LYS A 159 38.17 -17.82 14.05
CA LYS A 159 39.11 -18.92 13.80
C LYS A 159 39.25 -19.86 15.01
N ARG A 160 39.33 -19.33 16.23
CA ARG A 160 39.33 -20.15 17.46
C ARG A 160 38.03 -20.91 17.68
N SER A 161 36.94 -20.40 17.13
CA SER A 161 35.61 -21.01 17.19
C SER A 161 35.33 -21.95 16.00
N GLY A 162 36.35 -22.29 15.20
CA GLY A 162 36.25 -23.26 14.10
C GLY A 162 35.90 -22.68 12.73
N PHE A 163 35.71 -21.36 12.60
CA PHE A 163 35.41 -20.74 11.30
C PHE A 163 36.64 -20.67 10.40
N THR A 164 36.44 -20.93 9.11
CA THR A 164 37.47 -20.80 8.06
C THR A 164 37.12 -19.67 7.10
N PRO A 165 38.10 -18.84 6.67
CA PRO A 165 37.86 -17.84 5.64
C PRO A 165 37.62 -18.52 4.29
N THR A 166 36.49 -18.22 3.65
CA THR A 166 36.09 -18.84 2.37
C THR A 166 36.15 -17.88 1.17
N ALA A 167 36.12 -16.56 1.39
CA ALA A 167 36.05 -15.57 0.33
C ALA A 167 36.83 -14.28 0.63
N VAL A 168 37.17 -13.55 -0.44
CA VAL A 168 37.70 -12.18 -0.40
C VAL A 168 36.78 -11.30 -1.24
N GLN A 169 36.30 -10.21 -0.66
CA GLN A 169 35.43 -9.25 -1.36
C GLN A 169 36.27 -8.11 -1.98
N PHE A 170 36.01 -7.82 -3.26
CA PHE A 170 36.54 -6.66 -3.96
C PHE A 170 35.41 -5.69 -4.27
N SER A 171 35.63 -4.40 -4.00
CA SER A 171 34.64 -3.34 -4.26
C SER A 171 35.26 -2.22 -5.09
N LYS A 172 34.54 -1.77 -6.12
CA LYS A 172 34.89 -0.59 -6.92
C LYS A 172 33.72 0.38 -6.94
N HIS A 173 33.93 1.58 -6.45
CA HIS A 173 32.88 2.59 -6.35
C HIS A 173 32.87 3.51 -7.58
N TYR A 174 31.68 3.70 -8.16
CA TYR A 174 31.42 4.68 -9.23
C TYR A 174 30.46 5.75 -8.71
N LYS A 175 30.72 7.02 -9.04
CA LYS A 175 29.78 8.11 -8.78
C LYS A 175 28.75 8.14 -9.92
N ILE A 176 27.48 7.99 -9.59
CA ILE A 176 26.36 8.12 -10.54
C ILE A 176 25.71 9.49 -10.32
N SER A 177 25.49 10.23 -11.40
CA SER A 177 24.79 11.52 -11.36
C SER A 177 23.31 11.30 -11.02
N PRO A 178 22.70 12.14 -10.16
CA PRO A 178 21.28 12.01 -9.79
C PRO A 178 20.30 12.08 -10.98
N ASN A 179 20.69 12.76 -12.07
CA ASN A 179 19.87 12.97 -13.25
C ASN A 179 20.18 11.97 -14.39
N ASN A 180 20.76 10.79 -14.06
CA ASN A 180 21.10 9.81 -15.08
C ASN A 180 19.90 8.92 -15.43
N ASN A 181 19.55 8.84 -16.71
CA ASN A 181 18.59 7.86 -17.24
C ASN A 181 19.27 6.49 -17.36
N SER A 182 19.64 5.90 -16.22
CA SER A 182 20.23 4.56 -16.17
C SER A 182 19.16 3.52 -16.51
N PRO A 183 19.51 2.42 -17.19
CA PRO A 183 18.58 1.33 -17.38
C PRO A 183 18.11 0.78 -16.03
N SER A 184 16.84 0.38 -15.96
CA SER A 184 16.34 -0.36 -14.80
C SER A 184 17.05 -1.70 -14.71
N LEU A 185 17.52 -2.05 -13.51
CA LEU A 185 18.07 -3.37 -13.21
C LEU A 185 17.07 -4.25 -12.43
N HIS A 186 15.83 -3.79 -12.29
CA HIS A 186 14.76 -4.58 -11.69
C HIS A 186 14.28 -5.63 -12.71
N PRO A 187 13.93 -6.85 -12.26
CA PRO A 187 13.18 -7.76 -13.10
C PRO A 187 11.87 -7.09 -13.56
N PRO A 188 11.29 -7.51 -14.70
CA PRO A 188 9.95 -7.08 -15.05
C PRO A 188 9.00 -7.46 -13.92
N HIS A 189 8.03 -6.59 -13.64
CA HIS A 189 6.97 -6.82 -12.66
C HIS A 189 5.64 -6.94 -13.41
N PRO A 190 5.30 -8.11 -13.99
CA PRO A 190 4.07 -8.28 -14.76
C PRO A 190 2.81 -7.91 -13.96
N GLU A 191 2.85 -8.05 -12.64
CA GLU A 191 1.80 -7.67 -11.71
C GLU A 191 1.60 -6.14 -11.61
N LEU A 192 2.59 -5.34 -11.99
CA LEU A 192 2.50 -3.87 -12.09
C LEU A 192 2.07 -3.41 -13.49
N ASP A 193 2.26 -4.26 -14.50
CA ASP A 193 1.67 -4.12 -15.84
C ASP A 193 0.17 -4.52 -15.80
N VAL A 194 -0.58 -3.98 -14.84
CA VAL A 194 -2.04 -4.09 -14.85
C VAL A 194 -2.53 -3.27 -16.04
N PRO A 195 -3.16 -3.88 -17.06
CA PRO A 195 -3.74 -3.12 -18.16
C PRO A 195 -4.74 -2.12 -17.56
N GLU A 196 -4.73 -0.87 -18.02
CA GLU A 196 -5.79 0.06 -17.63
C GLU A 196 -7.14 -0.62 -17.90
N PRO A 197 -8.05 -0.70 -16.91
CA PRO A 197 -9.36 -1.27 -17.15
C PRO A 197 -10.00 -0.52 -18.34
N PRO A 198 -10.72 -1.22 -19.23
CA PRO A 198 -11.31 -0.59 -20.40
C PRO A 198 -12.12 0.63 -19.96
N LEU A 199 -12.00 1.74 -20.71
CA LEU A 199 -12.77 2.96 -20.46
C LEU A 199 -14.25 2.59 -20.20
N PRO A 200 -14.89 3.14 -19.14
CA PRO A 200 -16.27 2.83 -18.83
C PRO A 200 -17.17 2.98 -20.06
N GLY A 201 -17.71 1.86 -20.53
CA GLY A 201 -18.49 1.80 -21.75
C GLY A 201 -19.93 2.29 -21.57
N ALA A 202 -20.61 2.48 -22.68
CA ALA A 202 -22.05 2.73 -22.71
C ALA A 202 -22.82 1.48 -22.23
N ILE A 203 -23.82 1.67 -21.37
CA ILE A 203 -24.66 0.59 -20.84
C ILE A 203 -25.93 0.50 -21.68
N PRO A 204 -26.27 -0.65 -22.31
CA PRO A 204 -27.52 -0.77 -23.04
C PRO A 204 -28.71 -0.62 -22.09
N LEU A 205 -29.63 0.29 -22.41
CA LEU A 205 -30.85 0.47 -21.64
C LEU A 205 -31.77 -0.73 -21.87
N ARG A 206 -32.15 -1.40 -20.79
CA ARG A 206 -33.07 -2.54 -20.82
C ARG A 206 -34.31 -2.26 -20.01
N ASP A 207 -35.43 -2.79 -20.47
CA ASP A 207 -36.65 -2.81 -19.66
C ASP A 207 -36.41 -3.68 -18.42
N PRO A 208 -36.64 -3.18 -17.19
CA PRO A 208 -36.31 -3.92 -15.98
C PRO A 208 -37.24 -5.13 -15.73
N LYS A 209 -38.40 -5.19 -16.39
CA LYS A 209 -39.36 -6.30 -16.26
C LYS A 209 -39.10 -7.38 -17.29
N THR A 210 -38.81 -7.00 -18.55
CA THR A 210 -38.63 -7.97 -19.65
C THR A 210 -37.18 -8.26 -19.98
N ASN A 211 -36.25 -7.41 -19.53
CA ASN A 211 -34.82 -7.43 -19.87
C ASN A 211 -34.54 -7.21 -21.37
N GLU A 212 -35.54 -6.80 -22.16
CA GLU A 212 -35.38 -6.48 -23.57
C GLU A 212 -34.70 -5.12 -23.78
N LEU A 213 -34.03 -4.96 -24.92
CA LEU A 213 -33.43 -3.69 -25.29
C LEU A 213 -34.51 -2.64 -25.53
N VAL A 214 -34.29 -1.44 -25.02
CA VAL A 214 -35.14 -0.29 -25.29
C VAL A 214 -34.71 0.37 -26.59
N TYR A 215 -35.68 0.64 -27.46
CA TYR A 215 -35.49 1.33 -28.72
C TYR A 215 -36.13 2.72 -28.65
N ASN A 216 -35.50 3.70 -29.28
CA ASN A 216 -36.10 5.03 -29.42
C ASN A 216 -37.14 5.05 -30.56
N ASN A 217 -37.75 6.21 -30.80
CA ASN A 217 -38.74 6.44 -31.87
C ASN A 217 -38.20 6.26 -33.32
N GLN A 218 -36.91 5.95 -33.49
CA GLN A 218 -36.26 5.65 -34.77
C GLN A 218 -35.81 4.18 -34.87
N ASP A 219 -36.32 3.31 -34.01
CA ASP A 219 -35.93 1.89 -33.92
C ASP A 219 -34.42 1.66 -33.69
N LYS A 220 -33.75 2.60 -32.99
CA LYS A 220 -32.34 2.45 -32.58
C LYS A 220 -32.23 2.03 -31.11
N PRO A 221 -31.34 1.09 -30.77
CA PRO A 221 -31.11 0.70 -29.39
C PRO A 221 -30.52 1.87 -28.59
N VAL A 222 -31.02 2.04 -27.37
CA VAL A 222 -30.67 3.17 -26.50
C VAL A 222 -29.59 2.74 -25.51
N PHE A 223 -28.61 3.62 -25.29
CA PHE A 223 -27.53 3.40 -24.33
C PHE A 223 -27.45 4.55 -23.32
N ILE A 224 -27.04 4.23 -22.10
CA ILE A 224 -26.69 5.19 -21.06
C ILE A 224 -25.17 5.37 -21.10
N TYR A 225 -24.74 6.59 -21.40
CA TYR A 225 -23.33 6.96 -21.42
C TYR A 225 -22.90 7.51 -20.07
N PRO A 226 -21.65 7.29 -19.64
CA PRO A 226 -21.15 7.92 -18.43
C PRO A 226 -20.98 9.43 -18.66
N ILE A 227 -21.13 10.20 -17.58
CA ILE A 227 -21.09 11.67 -17.66
C ILE A 227 -19.65 12.15 -17.84
N THR A 228 -19.47 13.07 -18.78
CA THR A 228 -18.19 13.75 -19.05
C THR A 228 -18.30 15.25 -18.79
N ASP A 229 -17.17 15.88 -18.45
CA ASP A 229 -17.07 17.33 -18.40
C ASP A 229 -17.08 17.96 -19.81
N ARG A 230 -16.96 19.29 -19.88
CA ARG A 230 -16.94 20.04 -21.15
C ARG A 230 -15.76 19.69 -22.06
N ASN A 231 -14.71 19.08 -21.52
CA ASN A 231 -13.52 18.65 -22.27
C ASN A 231 -13.60 17.16 -22.66
N GLY A 232 -14.73 16.49 -22.37
CA GLY A 232 -14.90 15.06 -22.62
C GLY A 232 -14.22 14.16 -21.59
N LYS A 233 -13.73 14.70 -20.47
CA LYS A 233 -13.11 13.90 -19.40
C LYS A 233 -14.20 13.29 -18.52
N LEU A 234 -14.07 11.99 -18.25
CA LEU A 234 -14.99 11.27 -17.38
C LEU A 234 -15.07 11.92 -16.00
N ILE A 235 -16.29 12.23 -15.57
CA ILE A 235 -16.56 12.68 -14.22
C ILE A 235 -16.73 11.45 -13.32
N LYS A 236 -16.07 11.46 -12.16
CA LYS A 236 -16.00 10.31 -11.26
C LYS A 236 -16.45 10.67 -9.85
N THR A 237 -16.97 9.68 -9.14
CA THR A 237 -17.30 9.79 -7.71
C THR A 237 -16.04 9.95 -6.84
N SER A 238 -16.22 10.27 -5.56
CA SER A 238 -15.19 10.23 -4.51
C SER A 238 -14.43 8.88 -4.42
N LYS A 239 -15.06 7.78 -4.85
CA LYS A 239 -14.47 6.43 -4.92
C LYS A 239 -13.85 6.10 -6.28
N ASN A 240 -13.61 7.10 -7.14
CA ASN A 240 -13.02 6.97 -8.48
C ASN A 240 -13.84 6.10 -9.46
N LEU A 241 -15.14 5.92 -9.22
CA LEU A 241 -16.09 5.22 -10.12
C LEU A 241 -16.73 6.17 -11.14
N PRO A 242 -17.03 5.69 -12.38
CA PRO A 242 -17.81 6.45 -13.37
C PRO A 242 -19.23 6.75 -12.88
N ILE A 243 -19.77 7.89 -13.29
CA ILE A 243 -21.14 8.31 -12.96
C ILE A 243 -22.01 8.12 -14.19
N TYR A 244 -23.11 7.39 -14.05
CA TYR A 244 -24.13 7.24 -15.09
C TYR A 244 -25.37 8.04 -14.71
N PRO A 245 -25.96 8.80 -15.64
CA PRO A 245 -27.14 9.60 -15.35
C PRO A 245 -28.38 8.71 -15.17
N THR A 246 -29.36 9.21 -14.42
CA THR A 246 -30.60 8.47 -14.16
C THR A 246 -31.62 8.75 -15.26
N PRO A 247 -32.09 7.77 -16.04
CA PRO A 247 -33.05 8.04 -17.11
C PRO A 247 -34.45 8.32 -16.59
N LEU A 248 -35.14 9.23 -17.28
CA LEU A 248 -36.46 9.69 -16.91
C LEU A 248 -37.56 8.75 -17.40
N ARG A 249 -38.58 8.54 -16.57
CA ARG A 249 -39.78 7.76 -16.90
C ARG A 249 -41.04 8.57 -16.75
N ASP A 250 -42.00 8.27 -17.61
CA ASP A 250 -43.35 8.78 -17.49
C ASP A 250 -44.00 8.21 -16.21
N PRO A 251 -44.53 9.07 -15.32
CA PRO A 251 -45.08 8.61 -14.05
C PRO A 251 -46.32 7.72 -14.21
N GLN A 252 -47.09 7.86 -15.29
CA GLN A 252 -48.33 7.11 -15.51
C GLN A 252 -48.07 5.77 -16.18
N THR A 253 -47.26 5.77 -17.24
CA THR A 253 -47.03 4.60 -18.09
C THR A 253 -45.78 3.84 -17.72
N GLN A 254 -44.86 4.46 -16.95
CA GLN A 254 -43.53 3.95 -16.64
C GLN A 254 -42.61 3.78 -17.87
N ASN A 255 -43.04 4.29 -19.02
CA ASN A 255 -42.26 4.30 -20.25
C ASN A 255 -41.11 5.30 -20.16
N TRP A 256 -40.01 4.98 -20.84
CA TRP A 256 -38.87 5.88 -20.96
C TRP A 256 -39.23 7.12 -21.77
N ILE A 257 -38.68 8.25 -21.33
CA ILE A 257 -38.94 9.54 -21.95
C ILE A 257 -37.82 9.88 -22.93
N PHE A 258 -38.22 10.23 -24.15
CA PHE A 258 -37.33 10.74 -25.19
C PHE A 258 -37.68 12.19 -25.53
N ASP A 259 -36.67 12.96 -25.90
CA ASP A 259 -36.84 14.31 -26.41
C ASP A 259 -37.31 14.32 -27.88
N THR A 260 -37.43 15.51 -28.47
CA THR A 260 -37.87 15.66 -29.87
C THR A 260 -36.87 15.09 -30.89
N ASN A 261 -35.61 14.92 -30.51
CA ASN A 261 -34.55 14.34 -31.35
C ASN A 261 -34.46 12.82 -31.21
N GLY A 262 -35.22 12.22 -30.28
CA GLY A 262 -35.18 10.80 -29.98
C GLY A 262 -34.06 10.42 -29.00
N GLU A 263 -33.50 11.39 -28.28
CA GLU A 263 -32.50 11.18 -27.23
C GLU A 263 -33.19 10.91 -25.89
N LEU A 264 -32.60 10.01 -25.10
CA LEU A 264 -33.12 9.64 -23.79
C LEU A 264 -32.98 10.82 -22.83
N VAL A 265 -34.08 11.26 -22.24
CA VAL A 265 -34.04 12.31 -21.22
C VAL A 265 -33.55 11.72 -19.92
N VAL A 266 -32.57 12.38 -19.29
CA VAL A 266 -31.95 11.95 -18.04
C VAL A 266 -31.95 13.07 -17.01
N SER A 267 -31.96 12.71 -15.73
CA SER A 267 -31.86 13.67 -14.63
C SER A 267 -30.48 14.33 -14.59
N PRO A 268 -30.41 15.67 -14.46
CA PRO A 268 -29.15 16.39 -14.26
C PRO A 268 -28.48 15.99 -12.93
N ILE A 269 -27.14 15.93 -12.91
CA ILE A 269 -26.37 15.77 -11.67
C ILE A 269 -26.56 16.98 -10.76
N LEU A 270 -26.65 16.72 -9.45
CA LEU A 270 -26.64 17.79 -8.46
C LEU A 270 -25.19 18.21 -8.18
N GLN A 271 -24.93 19.51 -8.30
CA GLN A 271 -23.65 20.12 -7.99
C GLN A 271 -23.81 21.20 -6.92
N ASP A 272 -22.80 21.36 -6.07
CA ASP A 272 -22.70 22.49 -5.15
C ASP A 272 -22.25 23.77 -5.88
N ASP A 273 -22.16 24.88 -5.13
CA ASP A 273 -21.78 26.19 -5.70
C ASP A 273 -20.33 26.24 -6.20
N SER A 274 -19.48 25.29 -5.79
CA SER A 274 -18.12 25.14 -6.30
C SER A 274 -18.06 24.28 -7.57
N GLY A 275 -19.21 23.76 -8.03
CA GLY A 275 -19.31 22.85 -9.16
C GLY A 275 -18.89 21.41 -8.81
N GLN A 276 -18.71 21.09 -7.53
CA GLN A 276 -18.44 19.72 -7.09
C GLN A 276 -19.73 18.91 -7.04
N ILE A 277 -19.64 17.62 -7.33
CA ILE A 277 -20.78 16.71 -7.32
C ILE A 277 -21.22 16.47 -5.88
N PHE A 278 -22.51 16.57 -5.66
CA PHE A 278 -23.08 16.26 -4.36
C PHE A 278 -23.30 14.73 -4.22
N GLU A 279 -22.62 14.13 -3.24
CA GLU A 279 -22.73 12.71 -2.91
C GLU A 279 -23.29 12.51 -1.50
N HIS A 280 -24.19 11.54 -1.35
CA HIS A 280 -24.65 11.05 -0.05
C HIS A 280 -24.25 9.59 0.11
N GLN A 281 -23.45 9.27 1.13
CA GLN A 281 -22.92 7.91 1.37
C GLN A 281 -22.18 7.29 0.17
N GLY A 282 -21.55 8.12 -0.66
CA GLY A 282 -20.86 7.70 -1.88
C GLY A 282 -21.79 7.43 -3.08
N MET A 283 -23.07 7.82 -2.99
CA MET A 283 -24.02 7.81 -4.09
C MET A 283 -24.28 9.23 -4.59
N VAL A 284 -24.11 9.43 -5.90
CA VAL A 284 -24.37 10.71 -6.57
C VAL A 284 -25.84 11.06 -6.50
N GLN A 285 -26.13 12.32 -6.14
CA GLN A 285 -27.48 12.86 -6.14
C GLN A 285 -27.78 13.54 -7.49
N PHE A 286 -29.04 13.47 -7.90
CA PHE A 286 -29.53 14.05 -9.16
C PHE A 286 -30.74 14.94 -8.87
N HIS A 287 -30.97 15.93 -9.73
CA HIS A 287 -32.19 16.72 -9.66
C HIS A 287 -33.41 15.86 -10.04
N PRO A 288 -34.41 15.73 -9.15
CA PRO A 288 -35.60 14.95 -9.44
C PRO A 288 -36.48 15.71 -10.45
N PRO A 289 -37.24 15.00 -11.30
CA PRO A 289 -38.17 15.65 -12.22
C PRO A 289 -39.27 16.43 -11.51
N SER A 290 -39.73 17.50 -12.14
CA SER A 290 -40.89 18.29 -11.69
C SER A 290 -42.19 17.70 -12.26
N TYR A 291 -43.24 17.75 -11.45
CA TYR A 291 -44.54 17.17 -11.79
C TYR A 291 -45.69 18.11 -11.44
N LYS A 292 -46.71 18.14 -12.30
CA LYS A 292 -47.97 18.85 -12.05
C LYS A 292 -49.17 17.93 -12.15
N MET A 293 -50.26 18.36 -11.53
CA MET A 293 -51.55 17.70 -11.70
C MET A 293 -52.26 18.30 -12.93
N GLN A 294 -52.62 17.43 -13.88
CA GLN A 294 -53.41 17.82 -15.04
C GLN A 294 -54.56 16.82 -15.23
N ALA A 295 -55.80 17.33 -15.16
CA ALA A 295 -57.01 16.51 -15.24
C ALA A 295 -57.01 15.28 -14.29
N GLY A 296 -56.54 15.48 -13.06
CA GLY A 296 -56.47 14.42 -12.04
C GLY A 296 -55.33 13.41 -12.20
N LYS A 297 -54.40 13.63 -13.14
CA LYS A 297 -53.22 12.77 -13.35
C LYS A 297 -51.93 13.55 -13.10
N LEU A 298 -50.93 12.86 -12.54
CA LEU A 298 -49.59 13.39 -12.38
C LEU A 298 -48.86 13.33 -13.73
N VAL A 299 -48.42 14.47 -14.24
CA VAL A 299 -47.68 14.58 -15.51
C VAL A 299 -46.37 15.30 -15.30
N LEU A 300 -45.36 14.96 -16.10
CA LEU A 300 -44.08 15.66 -16.11
C LEU A 300 -44.28 17.10 -16.58
N GLU A 301 -43.69 18.05 -15.85
CA GLU A 301 -43.72 19.45 -16.24
C GLU A 301 -42.74 19.72 -17.39
N ARG A 302 -43.14 20.64 -18.27
CA ARG A 302 -42.33 21.13 -19.38
C ARG A 302 -42.36 22.65 -19.41
N ASN A 303 -41.27 23.27 -19.84
CA ASN A 303 -41.24 24.70 -20.14
C ASN A 303 -41.89 25.03 -21.49
N ASP A 304 -41.94 26.31 -21.83
CA ASP A 304 -42.53 26.82 -23.09
C ASP A 304 -41.80 26.29 -24.34
N SER A 305 -40.53 25.93 -24.20
CA SER A 305 -39.73 25.30 -25.25
C SER A 305 -39.95 23.79 -25.37
N GLY A 306 -40.77 23.19 -24.50
CA GLY A 306 -41.06 21.75 -24.48
C GLY A 306 -40.06 20.88 -23.73
N ASN A 307 -39.06 21.47 -23.07
CA ASN A 307 -38.07 20.73 -22.28
C ASN A 307 -38.64 20.35 -20.92
N TYR A 308 -38.34 19.13 -20.45
CA TYR A 308 -38.73 18.67 -19.13
C TYR A 308 -38.05 19.47 -18.02
N LEU A 309 -38.80 19.79 -16.98
CA LEU A 309 -38.31 20.52 -15.81
C LEU A 309 -37.86 19.57 -14.70
N PHE A 310 -36.82 19.97 -13.99
CA PHE A 310 -36.30 19.29 -12.81
C PHE A 310 -36.29 20.25 -11.63
N ARG A 311 -36.52 19.73 -10.43
CA ARG A 311 -36.63 20.54 -9.21
C ARG A 311 -35.24 21.01 -8.81
N ASP A 312 -35.15 22.29 -8.49
CA ASP A 312 -33.94 22.84 -7.90
C ASP A 312 -33.89 22.52 -6.39
N VAL A 313 -32.69 22.61 -5.82
CA VAL A 313 -32.48 22.41 -4.39
C VAL A 313 -32.83 23.67 -3.60
N GLU A 314 -33.24 23.48 -2.35
CA GLU A 314 -33.30 24.56 -1.38
C GLU A 314 -31.88 24.93 -0.94
N ARG A 315 -31.62 26.24 -0.86
CA ARG A 315 -30.33 26.78 -0.44
C ARG A 315 -30.52 27.72 0.75
N ASP A 316 -29.58 27.66 1.69
CA ASP A 316 -29.56 28.57 2.84
C ASP A 316 -29.12 29.99 2.42
N SER A 317 -29.12 30.92 3.38
CA SER A 317 -28.69 32.31 3.14
C SER A 317 -27.22 32.48 2.69
N GLN A 318 -26.42 31.42 2.80
CA GLN A 318 -25.01 31.37 2.43
C GLN A 318 -24.79 30.64 1.10
N GLY A 319 -25.84 30.09 0.49
CA GLY A 319 -25.80 29.35 -0.77
C GLY A 319 -25.71 27.82 -0.61
N ASN A 320 -25.52 27.30 0.61
CA ASN A 320 -25.33 25.87 0.80
C ASN A 320 -26.64 25.10 0.59
N ILE A 321 -26.52 23.89 0.05
CA ILE A 321 -27.64 22.97 -0.14
C ILE A 321 -28.22 22.59 1.24
N VAL A 322 -29.52 22.82 1.43
CA VAL A 322 -30.23 22.46 2.65
C VAL A 322 -30.45 20.95 2.69
N LEU A 323 -30.11 20.33 3.82
CA LEU A 323 -30.20 18.88 4.03
C LEU A 323 -31.27 18.52 5.05
N SER A 324 -31.94 17.41 4.81
CA SER A 324 -32.77 16.70 5.80
C SER A 324 -31.93 16.18 6.97
N PRO A 325 -32.54 15.79 8.11
CA PRO A 325 -31.83 15.16 9.23
C PRO A 325 -31.05 13.90 8.83
N GLU A 326 -31.49 13.20 7.79
CA GLU A 326 -30.84 12.02 7.23
C GLU A 326 -29.68 12.37 6.29
N GLY A 327 -29.44 13.65 6.00
CA GLY A 327 -28.36 14.13 5.14
C GLY A 327 -28.67 14.11 3.64
N LEU A 328 -29.94 13.99 3.25
CA LEU A 328 -30.40 14.07 1.86
C LEU A 328 -30.76 15.52 1.47
N PRO A 329 -30.51 15.95 0.23
CA PRO A 329 -30.85 17.29 -0.25
C PRO A 329 -32.37 17.53 -0.24
N ILE A 330 -32.77 18.71 0.23
CA ILE A 330 -34.17 19.16 0.18
C ILE A 330 -34.39 19.89 -1.14
N PHE A 331 -35.45 19.51 -1.88
CA PHE A 331 -35.79 20.08 -3.18
C PHE A 331 -37.02 20.98 -3.08
N GLN A 332 -36.99 22.08 -3.82
CA GLN A 332 -38.03 23.10 -3.83
C GLN A 332 -39.41 22.52 -4.17
N GLN A 333 -40.42 22.87 -3.36
CA GLN A 333 -41.87 22.77 -3.61
C GLN A 333 -42.30 22.71 -5.09
N ASN A 334 -43.01 21.68 -5.57
CA ASN A 334 -43.75 21.85 -6.83
C ASN A 334 -44.79 22.96 -6.64
N SER A 335 -45.01 23.79 -7.65
CA SER A 335 -46.17 24.70 -7.69
C SER A 335 -47.43 23.85 -7.93
N LEU A 336 -47.89 23.13 -6.90
CA LEU A 336 -49.17 22.41 -6.93
C LEU A 336 -50.31 23.43 -6.79
N ASN A 337 -50.67 24.08 -7.89
CA ASN A 337 -51.93 24.82 -8.04
C ASN A 337 -52.85 24.10 -9.02
#